data_AF-A0A350XYF9-F1
#
_entry.id   AF-A0A350XYF9-F1
#
_cell.length_a   1.000
_cell.length_b   1.000
_cell.length_c   1.000
_cell.angle_alpha   90.00
_cell.angle_beta   90.00
_cell.angle_gamma   90.00
#
_symmetry.space_group_name_H-M   'P 1'
#
loop_
_entity.id
_entity.type
_entity.pdbx_description
1 polymer ?
#
loop_
_entity_poly.entity_id
_entity_poly.type
_entity_poly.pdbx_seq_one_letter_code
_entity_poly.pdbx_strand_id
1 'polypeptide(L)'
;MNKKNSLRVLSVILAVIMIFTMIPFTVSAADGDCTHPSITEDNKCTECNADIVAKIVKYNQTEATYFSDFNEALALASTKDYEVCTLSLLTDLDEPIELTQGNFFFDANGNTVYGTITLRKNAILRITDGKGIFRGTIYGYDYSYCYVSGGVFDSIVMNGHANFIAQYAITCYGTVQANE
;
A
#
# COMPACT_ATOMS: atom_id res chain seq x y z
N MET A 1 9.07 3.51 68.58
CA MET A 1 7.79 3.13 67.95
C MET A 1 7.25 1.89 68.67
N ASN A 2 6.06 1.95 69.28
CA ASN A 2 5.52 0.86 70.11
C ASN A 2 5.39 -0.43 69.26
N LYS A 3 5.88 -1.58 69.74
CA LYS A 3 5.97 -2.85 68.99
C LYS A 3 4.62 -3.25 68.35
N LYS A 4 3.51 -2.91 69.02
CA LYS A 4 2.14 -3.11 68.53
C LYS A 4 1.78 -2.28 67.28
N ASN A 5 2.35 -1.08 67.15
CA ASN A 5 2.13 -0.19 66.00
C ASN A 5 2.97 -0.64 64.80
N SER A 6 4.17 -1.20 65.03
CA SER A 6 5.02 -1.75 63.96
C SER A 6 4.40 -2.99 63.31
N LEU A 7 3.78 -3.89 64.08
CA LEU A 7 3.05 -5.04 63.53
C LEU A 7 1.80 -4.63 62.74
N ARG A 8 1.08 -3.59 63.20
CA ARG A 8 -0.07 -3.04 62.48
C ARG A 8 0.32 -2.41 61.15
N VAL A 9 1.40 -1.63 61.13
CA VAL A 9 1.91 -1.02 59.90
C VAL A 9 2.41 -2.09 58.92
N LEU A 10 3.12 -3.11 59.40
CA LEU A 10 3.59 -4.22 58.56
C LEU A 10 2.43 -5.02 57.95
N SER A 11 1.36 -5.27 58.71
CA SER A 11 0.16 -5.96 58.23
C SER A 11 -0.59 -5.15 57.16
N VAL A 12 -0.65 -3.83 57.31
CA VAL A 12 -1.29 -2.94 56.33
C VAL A 12 -0.46 -2.87 55.04
N ILE A 13 0.87 -2.80 55.15
CA ILE A 13 1.77 -2.81 53.99
C ILE A 13 1.66 -4.14 53.22
N LEU A 14 1.65 -5.28 53.91
CA LEU A 14 1.48 -6.59 53.25
C LEU A 14 0.13 -6.71 52.53
N ALA A 15 -0.95 -6.19 53.12
CA ALA A 15 -2.27 -6.20 52.50
C ALA A 15 -2.34 -5.33 51.23
N VAL A 16 -1.71 -4.14 51.25
CA VAL A 16 -1.66 -3.23 50.10
C VAL A 16 -0.82 -3.82 48.97
N ILE A 17 0.30 -4.50 49.28
CA ILE A 17 1.14 -5.17 48.27
C ILE A 17 0.38 -6.33 47.63
N MET A 18 -0.33 -7.16 48.42
CA MET A 18 -1.12 -8.26 47.86
C MET A 18 -2.24 -7.76 46.93
N ILE A 19 -2.89 -6.64 47.26
CA ILE A 19 -3.89 -5.99 46.39
C ILE A 19 -3.25 -5.55 45.06
N PHE A 20 -2.05 -4.96 45.10
CA PHE A 20 -1.35 -4.51 43.89
C PHE A 20 -0.84 -5.68 43.01
N THR A 21 -0.53 -6.83 43.59
CA THR A 21 -0.06 -8.02 42.84
C THR A 21 -1.18 -8.84 42.19
N MET A 22 -2.44 -8.62 42.59
CA MET A 22 -3.60 -9.31 42.01
C MET A 22 -4.29 -8.52 40.90
N ILE A 23 -3.80 -7.31 40.60
CA ILE A 23 -4.22 -6.58 39.40
C ILE A 23 -3.44 -7.21 38.25
N PRO A 24 -4.09 -7.93 37.31
CA PRO A 24 -3.42 -8.26 36.06
C PRO A 24 -3.01 -6.94 35.43
N PHE A 25 -1.70 -6.73 35.26
CA PHE A 25 -1.21 -5.74 34.31
C PHE A 25 -1.69 -6.20 32.94
N THR A 26 -2.89 -5.77 32.56
CA THR A 26 -3.29 -5.79 31.17
C THR A 26 -2.42 -4.72 30.52
N VAL A 27 -1.26 -5.14 29.99
CA VAL A 27 -0.75 -4.48 28.79
C VAL A 27 -1.90 -4.64 27.82
N SER A 28 -2.59 -3.53 27.56
CA SER A 28 -3.53 -3.48 26.44
C SER A 28 -2.70 -3.73 25.19
N ALA A 29 -2.60 -4.98 24.76
CA ALA A 29 -2.56 -5.24 23.33
C ALA A 29 -3.76 -4.48 22.75
N ALA A 30 -3.51 -3.63 21.76
CA ALA A 30 -4.57 -2.92 21.06
C ALA A 30 -5.54 -3.95 20.48
N ASP A 31 -6.69 -4.13 21.12
CA ASP A 31 -7.78 -4.99 20.67
C ASP A 31 -8.78 -4.10 19.90
N GLY A 32 -8.77 -4.22 18.56
CA GLY A 32 -9.79 -3.76 17.59
C GLY A 32 -9.87 -2.24 17.32
N ASP A 33 -9.75 -1.70 16.11
CA ASP A 33 -10.05 -2.18 14.75
C ASP A 33 -9.23 -1.34 13.76
N CYS A 34 -8.06 -1.82 13.34
CA CYS A 34 -7.10 -0.99 12.62
C CYS A 34 -7.31 -1.04 11.10
N THR A 35 -7.76 0.08 10.52
CA THR A 35 -7.87 0.35 9.06
C THR A 35 -7.07 1.60 8.65
N HIS A 36 -6.00 1.83 9.42
CA HIS A 36 -4.86 2.75 9.27
C HIS A 36 -5.15 4.22 8.87
N PRO A 37 -5.73 5.06 9.76
CA PRO A 37 -5.99 6.49 9.51
C PRO A 37 -4.80 7.43 9.78
N SER A 38 -3.85 7.04 10.65
CA SER A 38 -2.69 7.84 11.03
C SER A 38 -1.38 7.13 10.70
N ILE A 39 -0.57 7.76 9.85
CA ILE A 39 0.67 7.20 9.28
C ILE A 39 1.86 8.08 9.63
N THR A 40 2.97 7.47 10.04
CA THR A 40 4.25 8.16 10.30
C THR A 40 4.94 8.58 9.01
N GLU A 41 5.99 9.38 9.13
CA GLU A 41 6.85 9.76 7.98
C GLU A 41 7.53 8.52 7.35
N ASP A 42 7.78 7.47 8.13
CA ASP A 42 8.35 6.19 7.67
C ASP A 42 7.29 5.19 7.17
N ASN A 43 6.09 5.67 6.83
CA ASN A 43 4.97 4.85 6.34
C ASN A 43 4.56 3.71 7.28
N LYS A 44 4.59 3.94 8.60
CA LYS A 44 4.07 2.98 9.59
C LYS A 44 2.78 3.48 10.21
N CYS A 45 1.84 2.58 10.50
CA CYS A 45 0.69 2.95 11.28
C CYS A 45 1.08 3.21 12.74
N THR A 46 0.63 4.33 13.30
CA THR A 46 0.92 4.69 14.70
C THR A 46 0.20 3.81 15.73
N GLU A 47 -0.83 3.09 15.32
CA GLU A 47 -1.69 2.29 16.22
C GLU A 47 -1.26 0.82 16.27
N CYS A 48 -1.13 0.18 15.10
CA CYS A 48 -0.78 -1.23 14.99
C CYS A 48 0.68 -1.49 14.58
N ASN A 49 1.44 -0.44 14.24
CA ASN A 49 2.83 -0.52 13.79
C ASN A 49 3.05 -1.32 12.48
N ALA A 50 1.98 -1.58 11.72
CA ALA A 50 2.08 -2.20 10.40
C ALA A 50 2.79 -1.27 9.41
N ASP A 51 3.61 -1.87 8.54
CA ASP A 51 4.16 -1.20 7.37
C ASP A 51 3.05 -0.94 6.35
N ILE A 52 2.93 0.30 5.91
CA ILE A 52 1.94 0.74 4.95
C ILE A 52 2.62 0.84 3.59
N VAL A 53 2.13 0.05 2.66
CA VAL A 53 2.78 -0.17 1.36
C VAL A 53 2.12 0.64 0.25
N ALA A 54 0.85 1.00 0.42
CA ALA A 54 0.09 1.73 -0.57
C ALA A 54 -1.02 2.58 0.04
N LYS A 55 -1.51 3.52 -0.75
CA LYS A 55 -2.71 4.30 -0.44
C LYS A 55 -3.58 4.50 -1.67
N ILE A 56 -4.88 4.65 -1.47
CA ILE A 56 -5.84 5.00 -2.51
C ILE A 56 -6.50 6.32 -2.17
N VAL A 57 -6.56 7.21 -3.16
CA VAL A 57 -7.38 8.42 -3.12
C VAL A 57 -8.48 8.28 -4.17
N LYS A 58 -9.74 8.33 -3.75
CA LYS A 58 -10.87 8.28 -4.68
C LYS A 58 -10.95 9.53 -5.53
N TYR A 59 -11.54 9.39 -6.72
CA TYR A 59 -11.73 10.52 -7.62
C TYR A 59 -12.51 11.66 -6.96
N ASN A 60 -12.00 12.88 -7.12
CA ASN A 60 -12.53 14.10 -6.49
C ASN A 60 -12.57 14.07 -4.95
N GLN A 61 -11.76 13.22 -4.32
CA GLN A 61 -11.58 13.21 -2.87
C GLN A 61 -10.13 13.54 -2.51
N THR A 62 -9.92 14.00 -1.28
CA THR A 62 -8.59 14.28 -0.72
C THR A 62 -8.16 13.25 0.30
N GLU A 63 -9.13 12.57 0.91
CA GLU A 63 -8.88 11.56 1.93
C GLU A 63 -8.28 10.30 1.29
N ALA A 64 -7.20 9.83 1.91
CA ALA A 64 -6.52 8.60 1.51
C ALA A 64 -6.97 7.44 2.39
N THR A 65 -7.18 6.27 1.77
CA THR A 65 -7.29 4.99 2.45
C THR A 65 -5.95 4.28 2.36
N TYR A 66 -5.42 3.77 3.48
CA TYR A 66 -4.08 3.19 3.56
C TYR A 66 -4.12 1.67 3.69
N PHE A 67 -3.15 1.00 3.06
CA PHE A 67 -3.09 -0.45 2.96
C PHE A 67 -1.72 -0.96 3.37
N SER A 68 -1.71 -2.01 4.18
CA SER A 68 -0.50 -2.78 4.51
C SER A 68 -0.25 -3.93 3.54
N ASP A 69 -1.23 -4.27 2.70
CA ASP A 69 -1.11 -5.26 1.62
C ASP A 69 -1.43 -4.60 0.28
N PHE A 70 -0.48 -4.67 -0.66
CA PHE A 70 -0.63 -4.07 -1.97
C PHE A 70 -1.70 -4.78 -2.83
N ASN A 71 -1.85 -6.10 -2.71
CA ASN A 71 -2.83 -6.85 -3.48
C ASN A 71 -4.26 -6.50 -3.06
N GLU A 72 -4.49 -6.23 -1.77
CA GLU A 72 -5.77 -5.73 -1.29
C GLU A 72 -6.10 -4.35 -1.88
N ALA A 73 -5.12 -3.44 -1.90
CA ALA A 73 -5.26 -2.13 -2.52
C ALA A 73 -5.53 -2.25 -4.03
N LEU A 74 -4.77 -3.09 -4.73
CA LEU A 74 -4.90 -3.32 -6.17
C LEU A 74 -6.27 -3.89 -6.52
N ALA A 75 -6.73 -4.90 -5.76
CA ALA A 75 -8.04 -5.51 -5.95
C ALA A 75 -9.15 -4.46 -5.80
N LEU A 76 -9.06 -3.60 -4.78
CA LEU A 76 -10.03 -2.55 -4.53
C LEU A 76 -10.02 -1.47 -5.63
N ALA A 77 -8.83 -0.98 -6.02
CA ALA A 77 -8.66 0.01 -7.08
C ALA A 77 -9.20 -0.48 -8.44
N SER A 78 -9.17 -1.79 -8.66
CA SER A 78 -9.65 -2.43 -9.88
C SER A 78 -11.17 -2.63 -9.92
N THR A 79 -11.89 -2.29 -8.85
CA THR A 79 -13.36 -2.35 -8.81
C THR A 79 -14.00 -1.15 -9.50
N LYS A 80 -15.27 -1.31 -9.90
CA LYS A 80 -16.04 -0.25 -10.55
C LYS A 80 -16.28 0.96 -9.64
N ASP A 81 -16.44 0.73 -8.33
CA ASP A 81 -16.68 1.79 -7.35
C ASP A 81 -15.45 2.67 -7.09
N TYR A 82 -14.29 2.23 -7.57
CA TYR A 82 -13.00 2.92 -7.48
C TYR A 82 -12.48 3.32 -8.87
N GLU A 83 -13.34 3.35 -9.88
CA GLU A 83 -12.98 3.89 -11.19
C GLU A 83 -12.44 5.32 -11.04
N VAL A 84 -11.40 5.61 -11.80
CA VAL A 84 -10.63 6.86 -11.82
C VAL A 84 -10.01 7.28 -10.47
N CYS A 85 -9.90 6.36 -9.49
CA CYS A 85 -9.09 6.59 -8.29
C CYS A 85 -7.59 6.64 -8.61
N THR A 86 -6.78 7.09 -7.64
CA THR A 86 -5.32 7.00 -7.68
C THR A 86 -4.85 6.02 -6.62
N LEU A 87 -4.19 4.94 -7.05
CA LEU A 87 -3.42 4.02 -6.20
C LEU A 87 -1.95 4.46 -6.22
N SER A 88 -1.43 4.89 -5.06
CA SER A 88 -0.05 5.31 -4.90
C SER A 88 0.75 4.33 -4.06
N LEU A 89 2.00 4.04 -4.45
CA LEU A 89 2.94 3.29 -3.63
C LEU A 89 3.54 4.14 -2.50
N LEU A 90 3.92 3.47 -1.41
CA LEU A 90 4.63 4.03 -0.27
C LEU A 90 5.95 3.30 0.03
N THR A 91 6.23 2.24 -0.72
CA THR A 91 7.50 1.48 -0.72
C THR A 91 7.75 0.93 -2.13
N ASP A 92 8.97 0.46 -2.38
CA ASP A 92 9.28 -0.35 -3.57
C ASP A 92 8.38 -1.60 -3.63
N LEU A 93 7.99 -1.99 -4.85
CA LEU A 93 7.06 -3.09 -5.10
C LEU A 93 7.77 -4.23 -5.83
N ASP A 94 7.85 -5.39 -5.18
CA ASP A 94 8.42 -6.61 -5.76
C ASP A 94 7.34 -7.49 -6.41
N GLU A 95 6.10 -7.39 -5.95
CA GLU A 95 4.99 -8.21 -6.41
C GLU A 95 4.58 -7.88 -7.86
N PRO A 96 4.19 -8.89 -8.66
CA PRO A 96 3.63 -8.65 -9.98
C PRO A 96 2.25 -7.96 -9.89
N ILE A 97 1.97 -7.09 -10.85
CA ILE A 97 0.65 -6.47 -11.03
C ILE A 97 -0.06 -7.19 -12.16
N GLU A 98 -1.18 -7.85 -11.86
CA GLU A 98 -2.02 -8.49 -12.87
C GLU A 98 -3.41 -7.86 -12.92
N LEU A 99 -3.78 -7.31 -14.07
CA LEU A 99 -5.04 -6.60 -14.27
C LEU A 99 -5.83 -7.24 -15.40
N THR A 100 -6.98 -7.83 -15.05
CA THR A 100 -8.00 -8.26 -16.00
C THR A 100 -9.18 -7.30 -16.10
N GLN A 101 -9.18 -6.26 -15.27
CA GLN A 101 -10.18 -5.19 -15.19
C GLN A 101 -9.56 -3.98 -14.47
N GLY A 102 -10.30 -2.87 -14.42
CA GLY A 102 -9.88 -1.65 -13.75
C GLY A 102 -9.67 -0.50 -14.73
N ASN A 103 -9.94 0.71 -14.25
CA ASN A 103 -9.66 1.97 -14.92
C ASN A 103 -9.28 2.97 -13.83
N PHE A 104 -8.01 2.97 -13.44
CA PHE A 104 -7.51 3.79 -12.34
C PHE A 104 -6.11 4.34 -12.67
N PHE A 105 -5.70 5.34 -11.89
CA PHE A 105 -4.35 5.91 -11.93
C PHE A 105 -3.42 5.16 -10.99
N PHE A 106 -2.25 4.79 -11.49
CA PHE A 106 -1.19 4.20 -10.69
C PHE A 106 -0.03 5.18 -10.57
N ASP A 107 0.30 5.51 -9.34
CA ASP A 107 1.36 6.44 -9.00
C ASP A 107 2.45 5.68 -8.23
N ALA A 108 3.60 5.47 -8.85
CA ALA A 108 4.73 4.85 -8.15
C ALA A 108 5.27 5.75 -7.04
N ASN A 109 4.94 7.05 -7.03
CA ASN A 109 5.26 8.00 -5.97
C ASN A 109 6.78 8.01 -5.63
N GLY A 110 7.60 7.95 -6.68
CA GLY A 110 9.07 7.91 -6.58
C GLY A 110 9.67 6.54 -6.25
N ASN A 111 8.86 5.51 -6.01
CA ASN A 111 9.32 4.15 -5.73
C ASN A 111 9.60 3.36 -7.02
N THR A 112 10.28 2.23 -6.86
CA THR A 112 10.61 1.28 -7.92
C THR A 112 9.61 0.12 -7.94
N VAL A 113 9.15 -0.24 -9.14
CA VAL A 113 8.36 -1.45 -9.40
C VAL A 113 9.26 -2.47 -10.06
N TYR A 114 9.67 -3.49 -9.28
CA TYR A 114 10.45 -4.63 -9.77
C TYR A 114 9.57 -5.70 -10.42
N GLY A 115 8.33 -5.82 -9.94
CA GLY A 115 7.33 -6.75 -10.47
C GLY A 115 6.96 -6.48 -11.93
N THR A 116 6.60 -7.54 -12.65
CA THR A 116 6.02 -7.45 -13.99
C THR A 116 4.62 -6.84 -13.90
N ILE A 117 4.25 -5.97 -14.85
CA ILE A 117 2.89 -5.46 -14.98
C ILE A 117 2.23 -6.15 -16.18
N THR A 118 1.12 -6.83 -15.97
CA THR A 118 0.38 -7.53 -17.01
C THR A 118 -1.05 -7.02 -17.10
N LEU A 119 -1.42 -6.50 -18.27
CA LEU A 119 -2.76 -5.99 -18.56
C LEU A 119 -3.47 -6.94 -19.54
N ARG A 120 -4.72 -7.28 -19.26
CA ARG A 120 -5.57 -8.17 -20.07
C ARG A 120 -7.02 -7.67 -20.13
N LYS A 121 -7.82 -8.26 -21.01
CA LYS A 121 -9.29 -8.15 -21.07
C LYS A 121 -9.82 -6.71 -20.98
N ASN A 122 -9.27 -5.79 -21.77
CA ASN A 122 -9.63 -4.36 -21.76
C ASN A 122 -9.30 -3.61 -20.46
N ALA A 123 -8.43 -4.13 -19.59
CA ALA A 123 -7.95 -3.38 -18.43
C ALA A 123 -7.29 -2.07 -18.88
N ILE A 124 -7.55 -0.99 -18.12
CA ILE A 124 -7.00 0.33 -18.35
C ILE A 124 -6.17 0.74 -17.14
N LEU A 125 -4.86 0.89 -17.35
CA LEU A 125 -3.94 1.39 -16.34
C LEU A 125 -3.38 2.75 -16.77
N ARG A 126 -3.39 3.73 -15.86
CA ARG A 126 -2.88 5.08 -16.11
C ARG A 126 -1.71 5.38 -15.18
N ILE A 127 -0.49 5.13 -15.62
CA ILE A 127 0.72 5.42 -14.86
C ILE A 127 0.96 6.94 -14.87
N THR A 128 1.00 7.55 -13.69
CA THR A 128 1.08 9.00 -13.50
C THR A 128 2.35 9.43 -12.74
N ASP A 129 2.47 10.74 -12.49
CA ASP A 129 3.56 11.47 -11.81
C ASP A 129 4.93 11.41 -12.51
N GLY A 130 5.18 10.40 -13.35
CA GLY A 130 6.39 10.28 -14.15
C GLY A 130 7.68 10.08 -13.34
N LYS A 131 7.56 9.90 -12.02
CA LYS A 131 8.68 9.71 -11.09
C LYS A 131 9.00 8.23 -10.79
N GLY A 132 8.17 7.31 -11.24
CA GLY A 132 8.38 5.87 -11.03
C GLY A 132 9.49 5.28 -11.91
N ILE A 133 10.16 4.27 -11.35
CA ILE A 133 11.08 3.39 -12.09
C ILE A 133 10.43 2.01 -12.21
N PHE A 134 10.25 1.52 -13.43
CA PHE A 134 9.62 0.24 -13.74
C PHE A 134 10.68 -0.72 -14.26
N ARG A 135 11.24 -1.54 -13.37
CA ARG A 135 12.27 -2.54 -13.68
C ARG A 135 11.68 -3.84 -14.22
N GLY A 136 10.42 -4.11 -13.89
CA GLY A 136 9.66 -5.17 -14.54
C GLY A 136 9.34 -4.84 -16.01
N THR A 137 8.92 -5.86 -16.75
CA THR A 137 8.35 -5.65 -18.08
C THR A 137 6.88 -5.28 -17.97
N ILE A 138 6.41 -4.34 -18.80
CA ILE A 138 4.98 -4.09 -19.00
C ILE A 138 4.50 -4.93 -20.17
N TYR A 139 3.61 -5.88 -19.90
CA TYR A 139 2.90 -6.67 -20.91
C TYR A 139 1.46 -6.19 -21.08
N GLY A 140 1.08 -5.96 -22.33
CA GLY A 140 -0.32 -5.75 -22.72
C GLY A 140 -0.83 -6.91 -23.56
N TYR A 141 -2.08 -7.30 -23.31
CA TYR A 141 -2.82 -8.31 -24.07
C TYR A 141 -4.29 -7.91 -24.22
N ASP A 142 -5.02 -8.57 -25.14
CA ASP A 142 -6.48 -8.60 -25.16
C ASP A 142 -7.14 -7.21 -25.04
N TYR A 143 -6.80 -6.30 -25.96
CA TYR A 143 -7.36 -4.95 -26.02
C TYR A 143 -7.11 -4.10 -24.76
N SER A 144 -6.09 -4.40 -23.96
CA SER A 144 -5.72 -3.58 -22.80
C SER A 144 -5.13 -2.22 -23.20
N TYR A 145 -5.23 -1.24 -22.32
CA TYR A 145 -4.64 0.09 -22.50
C TYR A 145 -3.75 0.48 -21.33
N CYS A 146 -2.49 0.80 -21.62
CA CYS A 146 -1.57 1.43 -20.69
C CYS A 146 -1.32 2.86 -21.14
N TYR A 147 -1.74 3.82 -20.33
CA TYR A 147 -1.43 5.23 -20.53
C TYR A 147 -0.31 5.60 -19.56
N VAL A 148 0.73 6.28 -20.04
CA VAL A 148 1.85 6.69 -19.18
C VAL A 148 2.15 8.18 -19.34
N SER A 149 2.36 8.87 -18.22
CA SER A 149 2.67 10.30 -18.18
C SER A 149 4.11 10.61 -17.77
N GLY A 150 5.06 9.83 -18.28
CA GLY A 150 6.47 9.88 -17.89
C GLY A 150 6.93 8.61 -17.19
N GLY A 151 8.18 8.60 -16.73
CA GLY A 151 8.79 7.47 -16.02
C GLY A 151 9.92 6.79 -16.79
N VAL A 152 10.56 5.86 -16.09
CA VAL A 152 11.66 5.04 -16.60
C VAL A 152 11.22 3.59 -16.65
N PHE A 153 11.38 2.93 -17.80
CA PHE A 153 10.91 1.57 -18.03
C PHE A 153 12.07 0.68 -18.51
N ASP A 154 12.13 -0.55 -18.04
CA ASP A 154 13.11 -1.52 -18.54
C ASP A 154 12.59 -2.17 -19.82
N SER A 155 11.34 -2.61 -19.91
CA SER A 155 10.79 -3.17 -21.16
C SER A 155 9.27 -3.00 -21.27
N ILE A 156 8.80 -2.86 -22.50
CA ILE A 156 7.39 -2.67 -22.86
C ILE A 156 7.08 -3.62 -24.03
N VAL A 157 6.12 -4.52 -23.84
CA VAL A 157 5.73 -5.53 -24.82
C VAL A 157 4.22 -5.55 -24.96
N MET A 158 3.71 -5.04 -26.08
CA MET A 158 2.28 -5.05 -26.40
C MET A 158 1.98 -6.18 -27.38
N ASN A 159 1.06 -7.08 -27.01
CA ASN A 159 0.67 -8.21 -27.85
C ASN A 159 -0.78 -8.08 -28.31
N GLY A 160 -1.06 -8.50 -29.54
CA GLY A 160 -2.36 -8.39 -30.17
C GLY A 160 -2.82 -6.93 -30.24
N HIS A 161 -4.04 -6.68 -29.77
CA HIS A 161 -4.66 -5.34 -29.79
C HIS A 161 -4.38 -4.49 -28.55
N ALA A 162 -3.35 -4.81 -27.77
CA ALA A 162 -2.97 -4.00 -26.61
C ALA A 162 -2.30 -2.68 -27.03
N ASN A 163 -2.55 -1.63 -26.26
CA ASN A 163 -2.07 -0.29 -26.55
C ASN A 163 -1.21 0.23 -25.40
N PHE A 164 -0.04 0.77 -25.74
CA PHE A 164 0.78 1.57 -24.85
C PHE A 164 0.86 2.99 -25.39
N ILE A 165 0.47 3.98 -24.57
CA ILE A 165 0.32 5.37 -24.98
C ILE A 165 1.11 6.25 -24.02
N ALA A 166 2.24 6.76 -24.50
CA ALA A 166 3.01 7.76 -23.79
C ALA A 166 2.44 9.16 -24.06
N GLN A 167 1.88 9.80 -23.03
CA GLN A 167 1.34 11.16 -23.09
C GLN A 167 2.44 12.22 -22.93
N TYR A 168 3.54 11.84 -22.28
CA TYR A 168 4.75 12.62 -22.13
C TYR A 168 5.97 11.75 -22.47
N ALA A 169 7.14 12.37 -22.59
CA ALA A 169 8.38 11.65 -22.85
C ALA A 169 8.67 10.61 -21.75
N ILE A 170 9.06 9.42 -22.16
CA ILE A 170 9.51 8.34 -21.27
C ILE A 170 10.95 7.96 -21.61
N THR A 171 11.61 7.31 -20.67
CA THR A 171 12.86 6.59 -20.94
C THR A 171 12.59 5.11 -20.91
N CYS A 172 12.95 4.38 -21.97
CA CYS A 172 12.93 2.92 -21.99
C CYS A 172 14.34 2.40 -22.28
N TYR A 173 14.91 1.59 -21.38
CA TYR A 173 16.29 1.12 -21.50
C TYR A 173 16.42 -0.22 -22.24
N GLY A 174 15.38 -1.05 -22.24
CA GLY A 174 15.38 -2.35 -22.89
C GLY A 174 14.40 -2.37 -24.07
N THR A 175 13.63 -3.45 -24.15
CA THR A 175 12.84 -3.76 -25.35
C THR A 175 11.56 -2.95 -25.40
N VAL A 176 11.28 -2.34 -26.56
CA VAL A 176 9.93 -1.88 -26.93
C VAL A 176 9.46 -2.72 -28.11
N GLN A 177 8.44 -3.55 -27.90
CA GLN A 177 7.95 -4.50 -28.88
C GLN A 177 6.42 -4.43 -29.01
N ALA A 178 5.95 -4.48 -30.26
CA ALA A 178 4.55 -4.66 -30.59
C ALA A 178 4.42 -5.94 -31.44
N ASN A 179 3.63 -6.89 -30.97
CA ASN A 179 3.35 -8.16 -31.64
C ASN A 179 1.90 -8.19 -32.09
N GLU A 180 1.68 -8.58 -33.35
CA GLU A 180 0.34 -8.82 -33.90
C GLU A 180 -0.32 -10.06 -33.32
#